data_AF-A0A8I1RHF8-F1
#
_entry.id   AF-A0A8I1RHF8-F1
#
_cell.length_a   1.000
_cell.length_b   1.000
_cell.length_c   1.000
_cell.angle_alpha   90.00
_cell.angle_beta   90.00
_cell.angle_gamma   90.00
#
_symmetry.space_group_name_H-M   'P 1'
#
loop_
_entity.id
_entity.type
_entity.pdbx_description
1 polymer ?
#
loop_
_entity_poly.entity_id
_entity_poly.type
_entity_poly.pdbx_seq_one_letter_code
_entity_poly.pdbx_strand_id
1 'polypeptide(L)'
;MAELEARCARLEAALRAALPQTADAPADEPLVEELLPPCTLAFELGLSESYTRKLCRHAFTLGMPGVVRVGPGKGRWRATRAAIEALR
;
A
#
# COMPACT_ATOMS: atom_id res chain seq x y z
N MET A 1 -39.92 16.11 -22.11
CA MET A 1 -38.63 16.83 -22.07
C MET A 1 -38.39 17.46 -20.71
N ALA A 2 -39.24 18.39 -20.24
CA ALA A 2 -39.09 19.07 -18.94
C ALA A 2 -38.99 18.15 -17.71
N GLU A 3 -39.72 17.02 -17.69
CA GLU A 3 -39.67 16.07 -16.58
C GLU A 3 -38.33 15.31 -16.50
N LEU A 4 -37.71 15.06 -17.66
CA LEU A 4 -36.42 14.39 -17.76
C LEU A 4 -35.31 15.31 -17.24
N GLU A 5 -35.36 16.59 -17.62
CA GLU A 5 -34.45 17.64 -17.14
C GLU A 5 -34.55 17.82 -15.63
N ALA A 6 -35.78 17.87 -15.09
CA ALA A 6 -36.01 17.94 -13.64
C ALA A 6 -35.51 16.69 -12.89
N ARG A 7 -35.51 15.52 -13.53
CA ARG A 7 -34.98 14.28 -12.95
C ARG A 7 -33.45 14.26 -12.99
N CYS A 8 -32.83 14.73 -14.07
CA CYS A 8 -31.37 14.90 -14.15
C CYS A 8 -30.87 15.89 -13.09
N ALA A 9 -31.51 17.05 -12.95
CA ALA A 9 -31.12 18.06 -11.96
C ALA A 9 -31.17 17.54 -10.51
N ARG A 10 -32.18 16.71 -10.19
CA ARG A 10 -32.29 16.07 -8.86
C ARG A 10 -31.20 15.03 -8.63
N LEU A 11 -30.85 14.25 -9.65
CA LEU A 11 -29.76 13.28 -9.56
C LEU A 11 -28.40 13.96 -9.41
N GLU A 12 -28.15 15.04 -10.15
CA GLU A 12 -26.93 15.83 -10.00
C GLU A 12 -26.82 16.47 -8.62
N ALA A 13 -27.91 17.03 -8.09
CA ALA A 13 -27.95 17.56 -6.73
C ALA A 13 -27.71 16.48 -5.67
N ALA A 14 -28.32 15.29 -5.84
CA ALA A 14 -28.12 14.16 -4.94
C ALA A 14 -26.68 13.64 -5.00
N LEU A 15 -26.09 13.53 -6.19
CA LEU A 15 -24.69 13.13 -6.36
C LEU A 15 -23.75 14.16 -5.73
N ARG A 16 -24.00 15.47 -5.94
CA ARG A 16 -23.18 16.53 -5.34
C ARG A 16 -23.29 16.58 -3.82
N ALA A 17 -24.44 16.22 -3.26
CA ALA A 17 -24.64 16.11 -1.81
C ALA A 17 -24.05 14.81 -1.23
N ALA A 18 -24.00 13.73 -2.02
CA ALA A 18 -23.43 12.45 -1.62
C ALA A 18 -21.91 12.37 -1.81
N LEU A 19 -21.35 13.18 -2.71
CA LEU A 19 -19.92 13.31 -2.87
C LEU A 19 -19.36 14.09 -1.66
N PRO A 20 -18.44 13.50 -0.87
CA PRO A 20 -17.67 14.29 0.07
C PRO A 20 -16.96 15.40 -0.73
N GLN A 21 -17.04 16.65 -0.28
CA GLN A 21 -16.31 17.74 -0.92
C GLN A 21 -14.81 17.47 -0.75
N THR A 22 -14.21 16.78 -1.72
CA THR A 22 -12.77 16.55 -1.77
C THR A 22 -12.10 17.79 -2.36
N ALA A 23 -12.17 18.88 -1.61
CA ALA A 23 -11.31 20.03 -1.73
C ALA A 23 -10.93 20.37 -0.29
N ASP A 24 -9.64 20.30 0.03
CA ASP A 24 -9.05 20.49 1.38
C ASP A 24 -9.01 19.27 2.32
N ALA A 25 -8.86 18.05 1.81
CA ALA A 25 -8.18 17.03 2.60
C ALA A 25 -6.67 17.27 2.45
N PRO A 26 -5.89 17.55 3.53
CA PRO A 26 -4.44 17.43 3.44
C PRO A 26 -4.12 16.04 2.87
N ALA A 27 -3.06 15.95 2.09
CA ALA A 27 -2.58 14.72 1.44
C ALA A 27 -2.07 13.67 2.45
N ASP A 28 -2.87 13.35 3.47
CA ASP A 28 -2.77 12.15 4.31
C ASP A 28 -3.43 10.98 3.57
N GLU A 29 -3.23 10.89 2.25
CA GLU A 29 -3.43 9.63 1.56
C GLU A 29 -2.38 8.69 2.16
N PRO A 30 -2.77 7.67 2.94
CA PRO A 30 -1.80 6.81 3.61
C PRO A 30 -0.94 6.21 2.51
N LEU A 31 0.35 6.56 2.51
CA LEU A 31 1.31 6.06 1.54
C LEU A 31 1.16 4.54 1.54
N VAL A 32 0.60 3.97 0.48
CA VAL A 32 0.43 2.52 0.38
C VAL A 32 1.84 1.96 0.42
N GLU A 33 2.25 1.43 1.57
CA GLU A 33 3.63 0.97 1.74
C GLU A 33 3.90 -0.13 0.72
N GLU A 34 4.75 0.19 -0.24
CA GLU A 34 4.99 -0.70 -1.36
C GLU A 34 5.72 -1.96 -0.89
N LEU A 35 5.19 -3.12 -1.28
CA LEU A 35 5.83 -4.41 -1.02
C LEU A 35 6.97 -4.62 -2.04
N LEU A 36 8.17 -4.28 -1.60
CA LEU A 36 9.38 -4.28 -2.42
C LEU A 36 10.12 -5.62 -2.35
N PRO A 37 10.84 -6.01 -3.41
CA PRO A 37 11.70 -7.19 -3.38
C PRO A 37 12.95 -6.95 -2.51
N PRO A 38 13.64 -8.01 -2.04
CA PRO A 38 14.74 -7.87 -1.09
C PRO A 38 15.94 -7.11 -1.65
N CYS A 39 16.17 -7.14 -2.96
CA CYS A 39 17.24 -6.40 -3.62
C CYS A 39 17.01 -4.88 -3.56
N THR A 40 15.78 -4.41 -3.80
CA THR A 40 15.42 -3.00 -3.67
C THR A 40 15.58 -2.52 -2.23
N LEU A 41 15.07 -3.29 -1.27
CA LEU A 41 15.21 -2.99 0.16
C LEU A 41 16.68 -2.99 0.61
N ALA A 42 17.48 -3.92 0.10
CA ALA A 42 18.92 -3.96 0.38
C ALA A 42 19.62 -2.68 -0.11
N PHE A 43 19.31 -2.23 -1.32
CA PHE A 43 19.82 -0.98 -1.87
C PHE A 43 19.39 0.23 -1.02
N GLU A 44 18.10 0.36 -0.73
CA GLU A 44 17.55 1.50 0.01
C GLU A 44 18.07 1.59 1.45
N LEU A 45 18.27 0.45 2.11
CA LEU A 45 18.70 0.37 3.50
C LEU A 45 20.23 0.28 3.67
N GLY A 46 20.99 0.22 2.57
CA GLY A 46 22.44 0.03 2.61
C GLY A 46 22.86 -1.32 3.20
N LEU A 47 22.08 -2.37 2.97
CA LEU A 47 22.30 -3.73 3.47
C LEU A 47 22.74 -4.67 2.33
N SER A 48 23.34 -5.80 2.69
CA SER A 48 23.55 -6.88 1.72
C SER A 48 22.23 -7.60 1.41
N GLU A 49 22.01 -7.99 0.15
CA GLU A 49 20.79 -8.71 -0.24
C GLU A 49 20.61 -10.03 0.54
N SER A 50 21.72 -10.72 0.85
CA SER A 50 21.70 -11.93 1.67
C SER A 50 21.15 -11.67 3.08
N TYR A 51 21.56 -10.56 3.70
CA TYR A 51 21.07 -10.15 5.00
C TYR A 51 19.59 -9.75 4.95
N THR A 52 19.19 -8.93 3.97
CA THR A 52 17.80 -8.53 3.78
C THR A 52 16.87 -9.74 3.57
N ARG A 53 17.30 -10.74 2.79
CA ARG A 53 16.55 -12.00 2.63
C ARG A 53 16.38 -12.77 3.95
N LYS A 54 17.37 -12.73 4.84
CA LYS A 54 17.25 -13.32 6.19
C LYS A 54 16.23 -12.55 7.03
N LEU A 55 16.25 -11.22 6.98
CA LEU A 55 15.28 -10.37 7.67
C LEU A 55 13.85 -10.62 7.18
N CYS A 56 13.60 -10.65 5.86
CA CYS A 56 12.28 -11.00 5.32
C CYS A 56 11.79 -12.36 5.83
N ARG A 57 12.67 -13.37 5.85
CA ARG A 57 12.32 -14.71 6.35
C ARG A 57 12.00 -14.68 7.85
N HIS A 58 12.78 -13.94 8.62
CA HIS A 58 12.59 -13.80 10.06
C HIS A 58 11.26 -13.09 10.38
N ALA A 59 11.03 -11.93 9.75
CA ALA A 59 9.77 -11.17 9.85
C ALA A 59 8.54 -12.03 9.54
N PHE A 60 8.61 -12.80 8.44
CA PHE A 60 7.52 -13.71 8.07
C PHE A 60 7.29 -14.82 9.10
N THR A 61 8.38 -15.36 9.68
CA THR A 61 8.29 -16.40 10.72
C THR A 61 7.65 -15.84 12.00
N LEU A 62 7.88 -14.56 12.29
CA LEU A 62 7.26 -13.84 13.41
C LEU A 62 5.81 -13.41 13.13
N GLY A 63 5.32 -13.56 11.91
CA GLY A 63 3.99 -13.08 11.51
C GLY A 63 3.89 -11.55 11.47
N MET A 64 5.00 -10.85 11.26
CA MET A 64 5.00 -9.38 11.19
C MET A 64 4.18 -8.90 9.97
N PRO A 65 3.38 -7.83 10.13
CA PRO A 65 2.73 -7.18 9.00
C PRO A 65 3.78 -6.61 8.03
N GLY A 66 3.38 -6.41 6.78
CA GLY A 66 4.26 -5.82 5.77
C GLY A 66 5.29 -6.80 5.18
N VAL A 67 5.16 -8.12 5.39
CA VAL A 67 6.02 -9.13 4.75
C VAL A 67 5.21 -10.28 4.17
N VAL A 68 5.45 -10.63 2.91
CA VAL A 68 4.74 -11.70 2.20
C VAL A 68 5.69 -12.61 1.43
N ARG A 69 5.31 -13.89 1.33
CA ARG A 69 5.97 -14.85 0.44
C ARG A 69 5.26 -14.87 -0.91
N VAL A 70 6.00 -14.65 -1.99
CA VAL A 70 5.44 -14.59 -3.35
C VAL A 70 5.77 -15.89 -4.10
N GLY A 71 4.82 -16.83 -4.10
CA GLY A 71 4.90 -18.08 -4.85
C GLY A 71 5.51 -19.27 -4.09
N PRO A 72 5.55 -20.45 -4.74
CA PRO A 72 5.92 -21.72 -4.09
C PRO A 72 7.44 -21.92 -3.90
N GLY A 73 8.27 -20.99 -4.38
CA GLY A 73 9.73 -21.09 -4.33
C GLY A 73 10.36 -20.53 -3.06
N LYS A 74 11.50 -21.11 -2.63
CA LYS A 74 12.32 -20.55 -1.56
C LYS A 74 12.88 -19.19 -1.99
N GLY A 75 12.74 -18.17 -1.14
CA GLY A 75 13.45 -16.89 -1.30
C GLY A 75 12.77 -15.83 -2.17
N ARG A 76 11.52 -16.02 -2.60
CA ARG A 76 10.72 -14.94 -3.19
C ARG A 76 9.90 -14.27 -2.09
N TRP A 77 10.47 -13.21 -1.54
CA TRP A 77 9.85 -12.39 -0.50
C TRP A 77 9.53 -11.02 -1.05
N ARG A 78 8.48 -10.39 -0.54
CA ARG A 78 8.32 -8.95 -0.63
C ARG A 78 8.04 -8.39 0.75
N ALA A 79 8.60 -7.23 1.04
CA ALA A 79 8.43 -6.58 2.32
C ALA A 79 8.33 -5.06 2.16
N THR A 80 7.68 -4.42 3.11
CA THR A 80 7.71 -2.97 3.29
C THR A 80 9.04 -2.58 3.90
N ARG A 81 9.51 -1.36 3.64
CA ARG A 81 10.73 -0.82 4.28
C ARG A 81 10.63 -0.87 5.81
N ALA A 82 9.52 -0.39 6.38
CA ALA A 82 9.30 -0.31 7.81
C ALA A 82 9.44 -1.67 8.51
N ALA A 83 8.87 -2.74 7.94
CA ALA A 83 8.98 -4.09 8.49
C ALA A 83 10.43 -4.61 8.55
N ILE A 84 11.31 -4.20 7.62
CA ILE A 84 12.72 -4.59 7.63
C ILE A 84 13.54 -3.70 8.56
N GLU A 85 13.28 -2.40 8.59
CA GLU A 85 13.92 -1.46 9.53
C GLU A 85 13.65 -1.84 10.99
N ALA A 86 12.44 -2.30 11.31
CA ALA A 86 12.07 -2.74 12.65
C ALA A 86 12.86 -3.97 13.18
N LEU A 87 13.57 -4.69 12.30
CA LEU A 87 14.36 -5.88 12.65
C LEU A 87 15.87 -5.68 12.57
N ARG A 88 16.32 -4.50 12.14
CA ARG A 88 17.75 -4.15 12.06
C ARG A 88 18.28 -3.74 13.43
#